data_AF-A0A524M3L7-F1
#
_entry.id   AF-A0A524M3L7-F1
#
_cell.length_a   1.000
_cell.length_b   1.000
_cell.length_c   1.000
_cell.angle_alpha   90.00
_cell.angle_beta   90.00
_cell.angle_gamma   90.00
#
_symmetry.space_group_name_H-M   'P 1'
#
loop_
_entity.id
_entity.type
_entity.pdbx_description
1 polymer ?
#
loop_
_entity_poly.entity_id
_entity_poly.type
_entity_poly.pdbx_seq_one_letter_code
_entity_poly.pdbx_strand_id
1 'polypeptide(L)' 'MFATWYDFHIHSTYSDGSTDISEIVRQASKLHLKAIAITDHFWPPAGSLRGGKSII' A
#
# COMPACT_ATOMS: atom_id res chain seq x y z
N MET A 1 4.03 23.40 -9.11
CA MET A 1 4.18 22.19 -8.25
C MET A 1 2.89 21.40 -8.35
N PHE A 2 2.93 20.20 -8.93
CA PHE A 2 1.76 19.33 -8.98
C PHE A 2 1.53 18.80 -7.56
N ALA A 3 0.49 19.29 -6.89
CA ALA A 3 0.05 18.68 -5.64
C ALA A 3 -0.42 17.26 -5.99
N THR A 4 0.26 16.24 -5.49
CA THR A 4 -0.24 14.87 -5.61
C THR A 4 -1.40 14.75 -4.62
N TRP A 5 -2.63 14.68 -5.13
CA TRP A 5 -3.84 14.64 -4.29
C TRP A 5 -4.17 13.22 -3.80
N TYR A 6 -3.43 12.21 -4.25
CA TYR A 6 -3.75 10.81 -4.07
C TYR A 6 -2.48 9.98 -3.88
N ASP A 7 -2.55 8.94 -3.05
CA ASP A 7 -1.50 7.93 -2.93
C ASP A 7 -2.13 6.53 -2.90
N PHE A 8 -1.83 5.72 -3.90
CA PHE A 8 -2.44 4.40 -4.07
C PHE A 8 -1.42 3.26 -3.98
N HIS A 9 -0.26 3.51 -3.37
CA HIS A 9 0.74 2.47 -3.17
C HIS A 9 1.36 2.59 -1.78
N ILE A 10 0.61 2.16 -0.77
CA ILE A 10 1.04 2.22 0.63
C ILE A 10 1.01 0.81 1.24
N HIS A 11 2.12 0.40 1.84
CA HIS A 11 2.24 -0.83 2.61
C HIS A 11 2.12 -0.53 4.10
N SER A 12 1.44 -1.40 4.83
CA SER A 12 1.23 -1.32 6.26
C SER A 12 1.98 -2.42 7.01
N THR A 13 1.85 -2.44 8.33
CA THR A 13 2.34 -3.53 9.18
C THR A 13 1.71 -4.90 8.89
N TYR A 14 0.71 -4.98 8.01
CA TYR A 14 0.13 -6.25 7.53
C TYR A 14 0.94 -6.90 6.40
N SER A 15 1.96 -6.24 5.85
CA SER A 15 2.91 -6.84 4.91
C SER A 15 4.36 -6.45 5.21
N ASP A 16 5.05 -5.73 4.33
CA ASP A 16 6.43 -5.28 4.48
C ASP A 16 6.55 -3.78 4.84
N GLY A 17 5.41 -3.12 5.10
CA GLY A 17 5.37 -1.77 5.64
C GLY A 17 5.70 -1.72 7.14
N SER A 18 6.07 -0.54 7.61
CA SER A 18 6.48 -0.30 9.01
C SER A 18 5.50 0.55 9.82
N THR A 19 4.36 0.93 9.22
CA THR A 19 3.40 1.87 9.81
C THR A 19 2.01 1.25 9.90
N ASP A 20 1.36 1.39 11.05
CA ASP A 20 -0.02 0.93 11.23
C ASP A 20 -1.00 1.74 10.38
N ILE A 21 -2.09 1.10 9.95
CA ILE A 21 -3.12 1.72 9.10
C ILE A 21 -3.67 3.02 9.70
N SER A 22 -3.86 3.08 11.03
CA SER A 22 -4.36 4.28 11.71
C SER A 22 -3.40 5.47 11.58
N GLU A 23 -2.09 5.22 11.67
CA GLU A 23 -1.05 6.24 11.51
C GLU A 23 -0.93 6.67 10.05
N ILE A 24 -1.04 5.74 9.10
CA ILE A 24 -1.12 6.05 7.66
C ILE A 24 -2.27 7.01 7.36
N VAL A 25 -3.47 6.71 7.85
CA VAL A 25 -4.66 7.58 7.69
C VAL A 25 -4.43 8.95 8.32
N ARG A 26 -3.82 8.99 9.52
CA ARG A 26 -3.49 10.25 10.19
C ARG A 26 -2.51 11.11 9.38
N GLN A 27 -1.50 10.50 8.77
CA GLN A 27 -0.54 11.21 7.92
C GLN A 27 -1.18 11.70 6.62
N ALA A 28 -1.98 10.86 5.96
CA ALA A 28 -2.72 11.24 4.77
C ALA A 28 -3.64 12.45 5.01
N SER A 29 -4.30 12.50 6.18
CA SER A 29 -5.11 13.65 6.59
C SER A 29 -4.27 14.92 6.79
N LYS A 30 -3.08 14.83 7.42
CA LYS A 30 -2.17 15.97 7.60
C LYS A 30 -1.62 16.51 6.27
N LEU A 31 -1.44 15.62 5.30
CA LEU A 31 -0.97 15.94 3.95
C LEU A 31 -2.10 16.42 3.03
N HIS A 32 -3.34 16.46 3.51
CA HIS A 32 -4.53 16.83 2.73
C HIS A 32 -4.73 15.98 1.46
N LEU A 33 -4.37 14.69 1.51
CA LEU A 33 -4.67 13.75 0.45
C LEU A 33 -6.19 13.55 0.38
N LYS A 34 -6.75 13.55 -0.84
CA LYS A 34 -8.18 13.32 -1.10
C LYS A 34 -8.59 11.87 -0.97
N ALA A 35 -7.70 10.95 -1.36
CA ALA A 35 -7.90 9.53 -1.21
C ALA A 35 -6.56 8.81 -1.10
N ILE A 36 -6.58 7.68 -0.40
CA ILE A 36 -5.46 6.75 -0.32
C ILE A 36 -5.94 5.32 -0.60
N ALA A 37 -5.01 4.44 -0.97
CA ALA A 37 -5.25 3.00 -1.00
C ALA A 37 -4.10 2.27 -0.30
N ILE A 38 -4.46 1.37 0.62
CA ILE A 38 -3.52 0.41 1.20
C ILE A 38 -3.40 -0.77 0.25
N THR A 39 -2.18 -1.11 -0.15
CA THR A 39 -1.88 -2.12 -1.17
C THR A 39 -0.84 -3.11 -0.66
N ASP A 40 -1.08 -3.63 0.54
CA ASP A 40 -0.25 -4.66 1.17
C ASP A 40 -0.02 -5.87 0.26
N HIS A 41 1.14 -6.51 0.42
CA HIS A 41 1.41 -7.79 -0.24
C HIS A 41 0.47 -8.90 0.25
N PHE A 42 0.12 -9.82 -0.65
CA PHE A 42 -0.63 -11.03 -0.35
C PHE A 42 0.16 -12.27 -0.81
N TRP A 43 0.26 -13.29 0.05
CA TRP A 43 0.88 -14.58 -0.26
C TRP A 43 -0.10 -15.75 -0.05
N PRO A 44 -0.23 -16.70 -0.99
CA PRO A 44 0.46 -16.74 -2.28
C PRO A 44 -0.07 -15.66 -3.23
N PRO A 45 0.79 -15.04 -4.04
CA PRO A 45 0.33 -14.05 -4.99
C PRO A 45 -0.55 -14.76 -6.03
N ALA A 46 -1.86 -14.51 -5.98
CA ALA A 46 -2.83 -15.17 -6.85
C ALA A 46 -2.55 -14.95 -8.35
N GLY A 47 -1.80 -13.89 -8.70
CA GLY A 47 -1.34 -13.60 -10.06
C GLY A 47 0.13 -13.94 -10.36
N SER A 48 0.94 -14.34 -9.36
CA SER A 48 2.39 -14.53 -9.51
C SER A 48 2.85 -15.96 -9.33
N LEU A 49 1.94 -16.91 -9.45
CA LEU A 49 2.27 -18.32 -9.58
C LEU A 49 2.00 -18.77 -11.01
N ARG A 50 3.04 -18.81 -11.85
CA ARG A 50 3.00 -19.54 -13.13
C ARG A 50 3.80 -20.83 -12.97
N GLY A 51 3.11 -21.95 -12.79
CA GLY A 51 3.75 -23.26 -12.59
C GLY A 51 4.42 -23.44 -11.22
N GLY A 52 3.86 -22.84 -10.15
CA GLY A 52 4.31 -23.08 -8.77
C GLY A 52 5.59 -22.33 -8.34
N LYS A 53 6.04 -21.34 -9.11
CA LYS A 53 7.19 -20.49 -8.77
C LYS A 53 6.76 -19.04 -8.62
N SER A 54 7.31 -18.34 -7.62
CA SER A 54 7.21 -16.88 -7.52
C SER A 54 7.93 -16.26 -8.71
N ILE A 55 7.25 -15.40 -9.45
CA ILE A 55 7.83 -14.61 -10.56
C ILE A 55 8.04 -13.14 -10.18
N ILE A 56 7.86 -12.82 -8.90
CA ILE A 56 8.20 -11.53 -8.28
C ILE A 56 9.09 -11.82 -7.07
#